data_AF-A0A7V5V763-F1
#
_entry.id   AF-A0A7V5V763-F1
#
_cell.length_a   1.000
_cell.length_b   1.000
_cell.length_c   1.000
_cell.angle_alpha   90.00
_cell.angle_beta   90.00
_cell.angle_gamma   90.00
#
_symmetry.space_group_name_H-M   'P 1'
#
loop_
_entity.id
_entity.type
_entity.pdbx_description
1 polymer ?
#
loop_
_entity_poly.entity_id
_entity_poly.type
_entity_poly.pdbx_seq_one_letter_code
_entity_poly.pdbx_strand_id
1 'polypeptide(L)'
;MQLSAALARAYAALVEQSELIDRINVFPVADGDTGANLRVSLAPLCQGTGESVARELLLSATGNSGNIAAAFFRCLVLADREQLALAAAKGSEHANRAVADPQPGTMLSLFSALAEGLEQGADMEMLEQQLRQAVLSGPQLLPLLRKAQVVDAGALAMYIFFTAFLQHLEKTPWQPPPIDQVFAGQLAIKNSFQPSTNGLYCVDAILDTSRASAPDIDELSELGESLVAAADDNRLKIHIHTDEPARLRRRLAALGEIVNWSDEKIALLPQDGPICLLLDAAGSLSPQLAAENGISLMANSIVVGERAMLETDCNGDEIYSLLRSGIRVGTARTPLEKRHPFFTAPVSGPATTLYLCVGSAYTGNFAAAKAWKKQHDPDDRFLIVDTGAASGRLGIIGLLTARYARRAAESGQILAAVQQLMQTCGELVFLDELKYLARSGRISRAGGFFGDLLNVKPIISPEAAGVRKCGVVRNRAGQLAFLRQRLQRLEPQNLVLLLEYSDNRAWLEKTVLPLVQRLQPTAEILIVPLSLTSGVHMGPGTWGMAWGYPA
;
A
#
# COMPACT_ATOMS: atom_id res chain seq x y z
N MET A 1 21.99 23.51 1.49
CA MET A 1 22.54 22.24 2.06
C MET A 1 21.93 21.86 3.40
N GLN A 2 21.84 22.76 4.40
CA GLN A 2 21.28 22.39 5.73
C GLN A 2 19.77 22.06 5.70
N LEU A 3 18.96 22.84 4.97
CA LEU A 3 17.51 22.64 4.91
C LEU A 3 17.13 21.31 4.23
N SER A 4 17.77 20.98 3.11
CA SER A 4 17.58 19.71 2.41
C SER A 4 17.91 18.49 3.29
N ALA A 5 18.99 18.54 4.06
CA ALA A 5 19.33 17.45 4.99
C ALA A 5 18.30 17.31 6.12
N ALA A 6 17.80 18.43 6.65
CA ALA A 6 16.73 18.43 7.65
C ALA A 6 15.43 17.84 7.11
N LEU A 7 15.03 18.21 5.88
CA LEU A 7 13.84 17.69 5.21
C LEU A 7 13.94 16.18 4.96
N ALA A 8 15.09 15.70 4.46
CA ALA A 8 15.31 14.27 4.23
C ALA A 8 15.27 13.47 5.55
N ARG A 9 15.86 14.01 6.64
CA ARG A 9 15.79 13.37 7.96
C ARG A 9 14.37 13.31 8.50
N ALA A 10 13.62 14.41 8.36
CA ALA A 10 12.25 14.53 8.80
C ALA A 10 11.31 13.60 8.03
N TYR A 11 11.49 13.51 6.72
CA TYR A 11 10.80 12.54 5.89
C TYR A 11 11.06 11.10 6.38
N ALA A 12 12.30 10.73 6.64
CA ALA A 12 12.62 9.39 7.16
C ALA A 12 11.91 9.09 8.51
N ALA A 13 11.82 10.06 9.41
CA ALA A 13 11.12 9.91 10.69
C ALA A 13 9.61 9.70 10.49
N LEU A 14 8.99 10.40 9.54
CA LEU A 14 7.58 10.19 9.16
C LEU A 14 7.37 8.79 8.59
N VAL A 15 8.24 8.34 7.68
CA VAL A 15 8.15 7.02 7.02
C VAL A 15 8.19 5.89 8.05
N GLU A 16 9.07 6.00 9.05
CA GLU A 16 9.19 5.05 10.16
C GLU A 16 7.89 4.88 10.97
N GLN A 17 7.01 5.89 10.96
CA GLN A 17 5.75 5.91 11.70
C GLN A 17 4.50 5.81 10.80
N SER A 18 4.68 5.59 9.48
CA SER A 18 3.57 5.58 8.51
C SER A 18 2.43 4.62 8.88
N GLU A 19 2.74 3.41 9.35
CA GLU A 19 1.71 2.44 9.77
C GLU A 19 0.94 2.86 11.04
N LEU A 20 1.63 3.53 11.99
CA LEU A 20 0.97 4.10 13.16
C LEU A 20 -0.03 5.18 12.72
N ILE A 21 0.39 6.03 11.79
CA ILE A 21 -0.43 7.11 11.22
C ILE A 21 -1.66 6.52 10.52
N ASP A 22 -1.46 5.51 9.67
CA ASP A 22 -2.53 4.79 8.96
C ASP A 22 -3.55 4.19 9.94
N ARG A 23 -3.08 3.59 11.04
CA ARG A 23 -3.94 2.93 12.03
C ARG A 23 -4.93 3.87 12.74
N ILE A 24 -4.62 5.16 12.84
CA ILE A 24 -5.47 6.15 13.54
C ILE A 24 -6.25 7.04 12.57
N ASN A 25 -6.12 6.81 11.26
CA ASN A 25 -6.80 7.59 10.24
C ASN A 25 -8.32 7.34 10.29
N VAL A 26 -9.06 8.35 10.76
CA VAL A 26 -10.52 8.32 10.82
C VAL A 26 -11.17 9.57 10.21
N PHE A 27 -10.38 10.56 9.80
CA PHE A 27 -10.86 11.86 9.33
C PHE A 27 -10.10 12.32 8.07
N PRO A 28 -10.78 12.88 7.05
CA PRO A 28 -12.24 12.95 6.93
C PRO A 28 -12.87 11.58 6.64
N VAL A 29 -12.07 10.63 6.17
CA VAL A 29 -12.48 9.25 5.87
C VAL A 29 -11.60 8.26 6.62
N ALA A 30 -12.22 7.18 7.12
CA ALA A 30 -11.54 6.11 7.83
C ALA A 30 -11.07 5.00 6.88
N ASP A 31 -10.20 5.36 5.93
CA ASP A 31 -9.65 4.47 4.88
C ASP A 31 -8.25 3.95 5.21
N GLY A 32 -7.60 4.48 6.25
CA GLY A 32 -6.34 3.93 6.75
C GLY A 32 -5.13 4.20 5.84
N ASP A 33 -5.17 5.27 5.04
CA ASP A 33 -4.15 5.54 4.02
C ASP A 33 -3.30 6.81 4.26
N THR A 34 -3.53 7.57 5.34
CA THR A 34 -2.89 8.88 5.55
C THR A 34 -1.37 8.82 5.54
N GLY A 35 -0.77 7.85 6.23
CA GLY A 35 0.67 7.61 6.28
C GLY A 35 1.23 7.11 4.96
N ALA A 36 0.51 6.23 4.26
CA ALA A 36 0.88 5.79 2.91
C ALA A 36 0.88 6.97 1.91
N ASN A 37 -0.18 7.78 1.92
CA ASN A 37 -0.32 8.97 1.08
C ASN A 37 0.78 10.00 1.34
N LEU A 38 1.11 10.28 2.61
CA LEU A 38 2.20 11.19 2.97
C LEU A 38 3.58 10.64 2.57
N ARG A 39 3.81 9.33 2.70
CA ARG A 39 5.05 8.68 2.27
C ARG A 39 5.29 8.87 0.77
N VAL A 40 4.27 8.64 -0.06
CA VAL A 40 4.38 8.83 -1.51
C VAL A 40 4.54 10.31 -1.86
N SER A 41 3.68 11.16 -1.29
CA SER A 41 3.58 12.57 -1.65
C SER A 41 4.82 13.38 -1.27
N LEU A 42 5.46 13.06 -0.14
CA LEU A 42 6.61 13.80 0.39
C LEU A 42 7.97 13.19 0.04
N ALA A 43 8.01 12.08 -0.71
CA ALA A 43 9.25 11.47 -1.18
C ALA A 43 10.22 12.44 -1.90
N PRO A 44 9.76 13.44 -2.70
CA PRO A 44 10.64 14.42 -3.33
C PRO A 44 11.50 15.23 -2.35
N LEU A 45 11.11 15.35 -1.07
CA LEU A 45 11.89 16.05 -0.05
C LEU A 45 13.28 15.45 0.18
N CYS A 46 13.48 14.17 -0.14
CA CYS A 46 14.78 13.51 -0.09
C CYS A 46 15.76 14.01 -1.16
N GLN A 47 15.25 14.61 -2.24
CA GLN A 47 16.05 14.99 -3.40
C GLN A 47 16.68 16.38 -3.24
N GLY A 48 16.10 17.25 -2.41
CA GLY A 48 16.65 18.58 -2.19
C GLY A 48 15.59 19.65 -1.91
N THR A 49 15.92 20.86 -2.35
CA THR A 49 15.08 22.07 -2.30
C THR A 49 15.10 22.73 -3.68
N GLY A 50 14.17 23.64 -3.95
CA GLY A 50 14.06 24.40 -5.19
C GLY A 50 12.85 24.05 -6.04
N GLU A 51 12.72 24.74 -7.19
CA GLU A 51 11.53 24.68 -8.05
C GLU A 51 11.23 23.28 -8.59
N SER A 52 12.26 22.49 -8.92
CA SER A 52 12.06 21.09 -9.37
C SER A 52 11.37 20.26 -8.30
N VAL A 53 11.81 20.38 -7.04
CA VAL A 53 11.21 19.64 -5.91
C VAL A 53 9.80 20.14 -5.63
N ALA A 54 9.57 21.45 -5.67
CA ALA A 54 8.23 22.02 -5.52
C ALA A 54 7.25 21.48 -6.58
N ARG A 55 7.71 21.35 -7.84
CA ARG A 55 6.92 20.77 -8.92
C ARG A 55 6.68 19.28 -8.71
N GLU A 56 7.69 18.53 -8.31
CA GLU A 56 7.55 17.09 -8.03
C GLU A 56 6.60 16.82 -6.86
N LEU A 57 6.62 17.62 -5.79
CA LEU A 57 5.67 17.50 -4.68
C LEU A 57 4.21 17.60 -5.16
N LEU A 58 3.91 18.53 -6.07
CA LEU A 58 2.57 18.67 -6.65
C LEU A 58 2.16 17.44 -7.47
N LEU A 59 3.10 16.88 -8.25
CA LEU A 59 2.82 15.75 -9.15
C LEU A 59 2.77 14.40 -8.42
N SER A 60 3.51 14.27 -7.32
CA SER A 60 3.58 13.07 -6.48
C SER A 60 2.41 12.99 -5.49
N ALA A 61 1.74 14.12 -5.24
CA ALA A 61 0.67 14.20 -4.27
C ALA A 61 -0.49 13.25 -4.62
N THR A 62 -0.90 12.48 -3.62
CA THR A 62 -2.00 11.52 -3.66
C THR A 62 -2.77 11.59 -2.35
N GLY A 63 -4.08 11.39 -2.38
CA GLY A 63 -4.88 11.43 -1.15
C GLY A 63 -5.10 12.83 -0.58
N ASN A 64 -6.03 12.97 0.37
CA ASN A 64 -6.26 14.22 1.08
C ASN A 64 -4.98 14.73 1.78
N SER A 65 -4.39 13.88 2.62
CA SER A 65 -3.22 14.25 3.44
C SER A 65 -2.01 14.63 2.58
N GLY A 66 -1.78 13.90 1.49
CA GLY A 66 -0.67 14.14 0.58
C GLY A 66 -0.81 15.45 -0.17
N ASN A 67 -2.01 15.75 -0.70
CA ASN A 67 -2.28 17.01 -1.39
C ASN A 67 -2.20 18.23 -0.46
N ILE A 68 -2.72 18.13 0.77
CA ILE A 68 -2.62 19.19 1.79
C ILE A 68 -1.16 19.44 2.18
N ALA A 69 -0.41 18.37 2.48
CA ALA A 69 1.00 18.49 2.84
C ALA A 69 1.83 19.05 1.67
N ALA A 70 1.61 18.59 0.44
CA ALA A 70 2.30 19.11 -0.73
C ALA A 70 2.06 20.61 -0.91
N ALA A 71 0.83 21.10 -0.70
CA ALA A 71 0.52 22.53 -0.75
C ALA A 71 1.38 23.35 0.24
N PHE A 72 1.57 22.84 1.46
CA PHE A 72 2.46 23.45 2.45
C PHE A 72 3.93 23.39 2.03
N PHE A 73 4.44 22.19 1.72
CA PHE A 73 5.87 21.96 1.49
C PHE A 73 6.38 22.63 0.22
N ARG A 74 5.54 22.87 -0.78
CA ARG A 74 5.88 23.65 -1.98
C ARG A 74 6.42 25.05 -1.63
N CYS A 75 5.91 25.68 -0.57
CA CYS A 75 6.43 26.96 -0.10
C CYS A 75 7.75 26.77 0.67
N LEU A 76 7.82 25.74 1.49
CA LEU A 76 8.97 25.47 2.36
C LEU A 76 10.24 25.14 1.57
N VAL A 77 10.13 24.34 0.51
CA VAL A 77 11.27 23.92 -0.31
C VAL A 77 11.85 25.03 -1.18
N LEU A 78 11.18 26.17 -1.30
CA LEU A 78 11.66 27.34 -2.04
C LEU A 78 12.40 28.35 -1.14
N ALA A 79 12.39 28.13 0.17
CA ALA A 79 12.91 29.06 1.15
C ALA A 79 14.35 28.73 1.57
N ASP A 80 15.09 29.77 1.92
CA ASP A 80 16.30 29.65 2.72
C ASP A 80 15.99 29.70 4.23
N ARG A 81 16.98 29.41 5.08
CA ARG A 81 16.80 29.30 6.55
C ARG A 81 16.23 30.59 7.14
N GLU A 82 16.67 31.74 6.67
CA GLU A 82 16.23 33.06 7.11
C GLU A 82 14.77 33.36 6.73
N GLN A 83 14.24 32.67 5.73
CA GLN A 83 12.89 32.84 5.22
C GLN A 83 11.91 31.79 5.74
N LEU A 84 12.35 30.90 6.65
CA LEU A 84 11.59 29.74 7.10
C LEU A 84 10.23 30.14 7.72
N ALA A 85 10.20 31.19 8.55
CA ALA A 85 8.96 31.70 9.14
C ALA A 85 7.96 32.17 8.07
N LEU A 86 8.43 32.98 7.13
CA LEU A 86 7.61 33.47 6.01
C LEU A 86 7.11 32.31 5.12
N ALA A 87 7.96 31.32 4.87
CA ALA A 87 7.63 30.17 4.06
C ALA A 87 6.61 29.25 4.74
N ALA A 88 6.73 29.06 6.06
CA ALA A 88 5.75 28.33 6.86
C ALA A 88 4.39 29.05 6.88
N ALA A 89 4.38 30.37 7.03
CA ALA A 89 3.15 31.17 6.96
C ALA A 89 2.45 31.03 5.59
N LYS A 90 3.18 31.22 4.48
CA LYS A 90 2.65 31.02 3.13
C LYS A 90 2.19 29.58 2.88
N GLY A 91 2.96 28.61 3.34
CA GLY A 91 2.62 27.20 3.24
C GLY A 91 1.33 26.86 4.00
N SER A 92 1.15 27.43 5.20
CA SER A 92 -0.07 27.26 5.99
C SER A 92 -1.29 27.87 5.29
N GLU A 93 -1.15 29.07 4.71
CA GLU A 93 -2.20 29.71 3.92
C GLU A 93 -2.56 28.89 2.67
N HIS A 94 -1.57 28.37 1.95
CA HIS A 94 -1.77 27.52 0.77
C HIS A 94 -2.45 26.20 1.12
N ALA A 95 -2.05 25.55 2.22
CA ALA A 95 -2.67 24.32 2.69
C ALA A 95 -4.13 24.54 3.10
N ASN A 96 -4.45 25.66 3.78
CA ASN A 96 -5.83 26.00 4.13
C ASN A 96 -6.68 26.27 2.89
N ARG A 97 -6.18 27.05 1.92
CA ARG A 97 -6.88 27.32 0.67
C ARG A 97 -7.08 26.08 -0.20
N ALA A 98 -6.21 25.08 -0.07
CA ALA A 98 -6.32 23.87 -0.84
C ALA A 98 -7.53 23.00 -0.43
N VAL A 99 -8.08 23.19 0.78
CA VAL A 99 -9.19 22.38 1.30
C VAL A 99 -10.49 23.17 1.20
N ALA A 100 -11.52 22.57 0.61
CA ALA A 100 -12.81 23.26 0.45
C ALA A 100 -13.51 23.56 1.81
N ASP A 101 -13.39 22.64 2.77
CA ASP A 101 -13.92 22.80 4.13
C ASP A 101 -12.81 22.55 5.17
N PRO A 102 -11.95 23.55 5.45
CA PRO A 102 -10.83 23.40 6.36
C PRO A 102 -11.32 23.27 7.81
N GLN A 103 -10.95 22.17 8.46
CA GLN A 103 -11.41 21.86 9.81
C GLN A 103 -10.30 22.09 10.86
N PRO A 104 -10.60 22.74 12.01
CA PRO A 104 -9.65 22.91 13.10
C PRO A 104 -9.36 21.57 13.80
N GLY A 105 -8.19 21.42 14.40
CA GLY A 105 -7.78 20.16 15.03
C GLY A 105 -7.21 19.11 14.05
N THR A 106 -6.97 19.51 12.80
CA THR A 106 -6.31 18.71 11.76
C THR A 106 -4.85 19.14 11.57
N MET A 107 -4.14 18.56 10.59
CA MET A 107 -2.80 19.01 10.19
C MET A 107 -2.71 20.51 9.84
N LEU A 108 -3.82 21.14 9.42
CA LEU A 108 -3.88 22.58 9.16
C LEU A 108 -3.64 23.41 10.43
N SER A 109 -4.16 22.95 11.57
CA SER A 109 -3.90 23.60 12.87
C SER A 109 -2.45 23.47 13.29
N LEU A 110 -1.80 22.36 12.94
CA LEU A 110 -0.37 22.18 13.20
C LEU A 110 0.49 23.10 12.32
N PHE A 111 0.17 23.24 11.03
CA PHE A 111 0.87 24.20 10.16
C PHE A 111 0.72 25.64 10.64
N SER A 112 -0.48 26.01 11.12
CA SER A 112 -0.73 27.32 11.70
C SER A 112 0.11 27.54 12.97
N ALA A 113 0.13 26.55 13.88
CA ALA A 113 0.96 26.58 15.08
C ALA A 113 2.47 26.69 14.76
N LEU A 114 2.96 25.99 13.74
CA LEU A 114 4.34 26.10 13.30
C LEU A 114 4.66 27.52 12.79
N ALA A 115 3.80 28.06 11.92
CA ALA A 115 3.98 29.38 11.34
C ALA A 115 4.00 30.47 12.42
N GLU A 116 3.04 30.45 13.34
CA GLU A 116 2.96 31.39 14.47
C GLU A 116 4.19 31.31 15.37
N GLY A 117 4.61 30.10 15.74
CA GLY A 117 5.77 29.93 16.62
C GLY A 117 7.07 30.42 15.96
N LEU A 118 7.26 30.13 14.67
CA LEU A 118 8.43 30.61 13.92
C LEU A 118 8.42 32.14 13.75
N GLU A 119 7.26 32.74 13.51
CA GLU A 119 7.11 34.20 13.41
C GLU A 119 7.41 34.90 14.73
N GLN A 120 7.00 34.32 15.86
CA GLN A 120 7.27 34.82 17.20
C GLN A 120 8.72 34.62 17.65
N GLY A 121 9.54 33.93 16.86
CA GLY A 121 10.92 33.59 17.22
C GLY A 121 10.98 32.62 18.40
N ALA A 122 10.00 31.72 18.52
CA ALA A 122 9.97 30.70 19.55
C ALA A 122 11.20 29.79 19.47
N ASP A 123 11.76 29.43 20.61
CA ASP A 123 12.82 28.43 20.67
C ASP A 123 12.26 27.02 20.38
N MET A 124 13.17 26.04 20.27
CA MET A 124 12.83 24.67 19.88
C MET A 124 11.86 24.02 20.88
N GLU A 125 12.07 24.24 22.18
CA GLU A 125 11.24 23.64 23.23
C GLU A 125 9.82 24.22 23.18
N MET A 126 9.68 25.53 23.00
CA MET A 126 8.40 26.19 22.86
C MET A 126 7.67 25.79 21.58
N LEU A 127 8.39 25.68 20.45
CA LEU A 127 7.85 25.16 19.19
C LEU A 127 7.34 23.72 19.35
N GLU A 128 8.15 22.82 19.90
CA GLU A 128 7.75 21.43 20.10
C GLU A 128 6.52 21.33 21.02
N GLN A 129 6.48 22.13 22.09
CA GLN A 129 5.33 22.20 22.97
C GLN A 129 4.08 22.69 22.24
N GLN A 130 4.19 23.72 21.41
CA GLN A 130 3.08 24.28 20.64
C GLN A 130 2.55 23.28 19.61
N LEU A 131 3.43 22.61 18.86
CA LEU A 131 3.04 21.58 17.89
C LEU A 131 2.37 20.39 18.58
N ARG A 132 2.90 19.95 19.72
CA ARG A 132 2.29 18.89 20.54
C ARG A 132 0.88 19.28 21.00
N GLN A 133 0.68 20.52 21.45
CA GLN A 133 -0.64 21.00 21.85
C GLN A 133 -1.62 21.07 20.68
N ALA A 134 -1.15 21.46 19.48
CA ALA A 134 -1.98 21.44 18.28
C ALA A 134 -2.55 20.03 18.02
N VAL A 135 -1.74 18.98 18.12
CA VAL A 135 -2.19 17.59 17.97
C VAL A 135 -3.17 17.18 19.08
N LEU A 136 -2.85 17.48 20.35
CA LEU A 136 -3.71 17.14 21.51
C LEU A 136 -5.06 17.87 21.52
N SER A 137 -5.16 19.02 20.84
CA SER A 137 -6.40 19.76 20.71
C SER A 137 -7.39 19.10 19.73
N GLY A 138 -6.91 18.24 18.82
CA GLY A 138 -7.71 17.60 17.76
C GLY A 138 -9.02 16.98 18.28
N PRO A 139 -8.99 16.02 19.23
CA PRO A 139 -10.19 15.42 19.81
C PRO A 139 -11.11 16.41 20.57
N GLN A 140 -10.58 17.56 20.98
CA GLN A 140 -11.35 18.61 21.64
C GLN A 140 -12.13 19.43 20.61
N LEU A 141 -11.55 19.63 19.42
CA LEU A 141 -12.11 20.47 18.36
C LEU A 141 -12.98 19.65 17.38
N LEU A 142 -12.63 18.39 17.12
CA LEU A 142 -13.33 17.53 16.16
C LEU A 142 -14.13 16.42 16.84
N PRO A 143 -15.47 16.43 16.70
CA PRO A 143 -16.33 15.39 17.29
C PRO A 143 -16.00 13.97 16.82
N LEU A 144 -15.56 13.81 15.56
CA LEU A 144 -15.24 12.49 15.00
C LEU A 144 -14.02 11.88 15.70
N LEU A 145 -12.92 12.64 15.82
CA LEU A 145 -11.72 12.27 16.58
C LEU A 145 -12.05 11.94 18.04
N ARG A 146 -12.91 12.75 18.67
CA ARG A 146 -13.38 12.51 20.05
C ARG A 146 -14.10 11.17 20.20
N LYS A 147 -15.00 10.86 19.26
CA LYS A 147 -15.76 9.60 19.25
C LYS A 147 -14.85 8.40 19.03
N ALA A 148 -13.91 8.52 18.11
CA ALA A 148 -12.91 7.50 17.81
C ALA A 148 -11.82 7.36 18.89
N GLN A 149 -11.70 8.35 19.79
CA GLN A 149 -10.65 8.46 20.81
C GLN A 149 -9.24 8.42 20.20
N VAL A 150 -9.04 9.14 19.10
CA VAL A 150 -7.73 9.28 18.45
C VAL A 150 -7.42 10.73 18.14
N VAL A 151 -6.13 11.08 18.07
CA VAL A 151 -5.70 12.36 17.48
C VAL A 151 -5.83 12.32 15.95
N ASP A 152 -5.72 13.48 15.30
CA ASP A 152 -5.68 13.55 13.85
C ASP A 152 -4.41 12.87 13.31
N ALA A 153 -4.58 11.97 12.33
CA ALA A 153 -3.49 11.23 11.72
C ALA A 153 -2.49 12.15 11.01
N GLY A 154 -3.00 13.12 10.24
CA GLY A 154 -2.19 14.09 9.52
C GLY A 154 -1.41 15.00 10.46
N ALA A 155 -2.05 15.51 11.52
CA ALA A 155 -1.40 16.34 12.53
C ALA A 155 -0.31 15.55 13.27
N LEU A 156 -0.58 14.30 13.66
CA LEU A 156 0.45 13.47 14.30
C LEU A 156 1.65 13.26 13.37
N ALA A 157 1.40 12.98 12.08
CA ALA A 157 2.45 12.82 11.09
C ALA A 157 3.32 14.07 10.96
N MET A 158 2.70 15.26 10.90
CA MET A 158 3.43 16.52 10.79
C MET A 158 4.15 16.89 12.09
N TYR A 159 3.63 16.51 13.26
CA TYR A 159 4.36 16.67 14.53
C TYR A 159 5.67 15.89 14.52
N ILE A 160 5.61 14.60 14.15
CA ILE A 160 6.80 13.74 14.02
C ILE A 160 7.79 14.34 13.02
N PHE A 161 7.29 14.79 11.87
CA PHE A 161 8.09 15.41 10.84
C PHE A 161 8.80 16.67 11.36
N PHE A 162 8.08 17.62 11.95
CA PHE A 162 8.66 18.89 12.36
C PHE A 162 9.55 18.78 13.60
N THR A 163 9.28 17.86 14.53
CA THR A 163 10.22 17.56 15.62
C THR A 163 11.57 17.11 15.06
N ALA A 164 11.58 16.20 14.08
CA ALA A 164 12.81 15.73 13.43
C ALA A 164 13.52 16.83 12.65
N PHE A 165 12.75 17.64 11.93
CA PHE A 165 13.24 18.77 11.16
C PHE A 165 13.93 19.81 12.07
N LEU A 166 13.27 20.22 13.16
CA LEU A 166 13.77 21.21 14.11
C LEU A 166 15.02 20.72 14.86
N GLN A 167 15.02 19.49 15.36
CA GLN A 167 16.20 18.89 16.00
C GLN A 167 17.41 18.90 15.06
N HIS A 168 17.20 18.59 13.78
CA HIS A 168 18.28 18.60 12.78
C HIS A 168 18.80 20.03 12.50
N LEU A 169 17.93 21.02 12.40
CA LEU A 169 18.33 22.43 12.19
C LEU A 169 19.18 22.98 13.34
N GLU A 170 18.90 22.51 14.57
CA GLU A 170 19.67 22.82 15.78
C GLU A 170 20.89 21.90 15.97
N LYS A 171 21.18 21.01 15.02
CA LYS A 171 22.28 20.03 15.07
C LYS A 171 22.24 19.15 16.32
N THR A 172 21.05 18.94 16.86
CA THR A 172 20.82 18.01 17.97
C THR A 172 20.66 16.61 17.39
N PRO A 173 21.22 15.56 18.01
CA PRO A 173 20.99 14.19 17.58
C PRO A 173 19.49 13.89 17.55
N TRP A 174 19.04 13.21 16.51
CA TRP A 174 17.63 12.78 16.44
C TRP A 174 17.29 11.91 17.65
N GLN A 175 16.31 12.36 18.41
CA GLN A 175 15.67 11.60 19.47
C GLN A 175 14.17 11.56 19.15
N PRO A 176 13.63 10.38 18.79
CA PRO A 176 12.22 10.26 18.49
C PRO A 176 11.40 10.65 19.72
N PRO A 177 10.34 11.48 19.57
CA PRO A 177 9.48 11.80 20.69
C PRO A 177 8.83 10.52 21.24
N PRO A 178 8.57 10.40 22.55
CA PRO A 178 7.91 9.24 23.12
C PRO A 178 6.40 9.30 22.82
N ILE A 179 6.03 9.04 21.57
CA ILE A 179 4.68 9.22 21.02
C ILE A 179 3.64 8.46 21.86
N ASP A 180 3.97 7.24 22.28
CA ASP A 180 3.15 6.36 23.11
C ASP A 180 2.81 6.97 24.47
N GLN A 181 3.75 7.71 25.07
CA GLN A 181 3.55 8.40 26.34
C GLN A 181 2.83 9.73 26.15
N VAL A 182 3.21 10.50 25.12
CA VAL A 182 2.66 11.83 24.86
C VAL A 182 1.19 11.77 24.44
N PHE A 183 0.81 10.79 23.63
CA PHE A 183 -0.54 10.62 23.11
C PHE A 183 -1.23 9.37 23.65
N ALA A 184 -0.89 8.99 24.90
CA ALA A 184 -1.40 7.80 25.56
C ALA A 184 -2.94 7.72 25.47
N GLY A 185 -3.44 6.56 25.03
CA GLY A 185 -4.88 6.31 24.86
C GLY A 185 -5.51 6.99 23.64
N GLN A 186 -4.72 7.64 22.77
CA GLN A 186 -5.20 8.33 21.56
C GLN A 186 -4.55 7.80 20.26
N LEU A 187 -3.89 6.64 20.33
CA LEU A 187 -3.14 6.02 19.21
C LEU A 187 -3.76 4.71 18.70
N ALA A 188 -5.01 4.45 19.08
CA ALA A 188 -5.80 3.29 18.67
C ALA A 188 -7.28 3.67 18.61
N ILE A 189 -7.94 3.32 17.51
CA ILE A 189 -9.37 3.58 17.32
C ILE A 189 -10.16 2.76 18.34
N LYS A 190 -11.10 3.41 19.02
CA LYS A 190 -12.00 2.75 19.96
C LYS A 190 -12.86 1.68 19.26
N ASN A 191 -12.89 0.45 19.76
CA ASN A 191 -13.64 -0.69 19.19
C ASN A 191 -15.15 -0.46 18.94
N SER A 192 -15.76 0.55 19.57
CA SER A 192 -17.18 0.88 19.38
C SER A 192 -17.42 1.93 18.30
N PHE A 193 -16.35 2.46 17.69
CA PHE A 193 -16.43 3.41 16.61
C PHE A 193 -16.80 2.68 15.31
N GLN A 194 -18.00 2.96 14.80
CA GLN A 194 -18.43 2.50 13.48
C GLN A 194 -18.31 3.67 12.50
N PRO A 195 -17.40 3.60 11.51
CA PRO A 195 -17.37 4.61 10.47
C PRO A 195 -18.62 4.49 9.60
N SER A 196 -19.30 5.62 9.36
CA SER A 196 -20.34 5.70 8.32
C SER A 196 -19.66 5.71 6.95
N THR A 197 -20.09 4.85 6.03
CA THR A 197 -19.54 4.84 4.67
C THR A 197 -20.61 4.95 3.61
N ASN A 198 -20.36 5.84 2.66
CA ASN A 198 -21.23 6.09 1.52
C ASN A 198 -20.70 5.47 0.21
N GLY A 199 -19.85 4.43 0.27
CA GLY A 199 -19.41 3.70 -0.93
C GLY A 199 -18.71 4.56 -2.00
N LEU A 200 -18.06 5.65 -1.58
CA LEU A 200 -17.44 6.65 -2.44
C LEU A 200 -16.17 6.13 -3.14
N TYR A 201 -15.82 6.75 -4.26
CA TYR A 201 -14.54 6.63 -4.96
C TYR A 201 -13.62 7.76 -4.55
N CYS A 202 -12.36 7.44 -4.26
CA CYS A 202 -11.25 8.37 -4.18
C CYS A 202 -10.77 8.68 -5.60
N VAL A 203 -10.81 9.95 -6.00
CA VAL A 203 -10.39 10.37 -7.35
C VAL A 203 -9.23 11.35 -7.25
N ASP A 204 -8.12 11.01 -7.88
CA ASP A 204 -6.94 11.86 -8.06
C ASP A 204 -6.81 12.26 -9.53
N ALA A 205 -6.85 13.57 -9.82
CA ALA A 205 -6.80 14.10 -11.19
C ALA A 205 -5.81 15.27 -11.33
N ILE A 206 -5.15 15.35 -12.48
CA ILE A 206 -4.33 16.51 -12.87
C ILE A 206 -4.89 17.04 -14.19
N LEU A 207 -5.25 18.32 -14.20
CA LEU A 207 -5.68 19.04 -15.38
C LEU A 207 -4.55 19.97 -15.85
N ASP A 208 -4.37 20.06 -17.16
CA ASP A 208 -3.65 21.15 -17.81
C ASP A 208 -4.62 22.33 -17.99
N THR A 209 -4.32 23.44 -17.32
CA THR A 209 -5.08 24.68 -17.33
C THR A 209 -4.39 25.78 -18.13
N SER A 210 -3.35 25.47 -18.91
CA SER A 210 -2.64 26.47 -19.74
C SER A 210 -3.54 27.21 -20.75
N ARG A 211 -4.74 26.68 -21.03
CA ARG A 211 -5.74 27.23 -21.95
C ARG A 211 -7.07 27.62 -21.30
N ALA A 212 -7.19 27.53 -19.98
CA ALA A 212 -8.43 27.81 -19.24
C ALA A 212 -8.12 28.54 -17.91
N SER A 213 -9.03 29.39 -17.45
CA SER A 213 -8.91 29.96 -16.10
C SER A 213 -9.03 28.85 -15.05
N ALA A 214 -8.21 28.89 -14.00
CA ALA A 214 -8.33 27.95 -12.89
C ALA A 214 -9.76 28.02 -12.32
N PRO A 215 -10.49 26.89 -12.23
CA PRO A 215 -11.84 26.83 -11.67
C PRO A 215 -11.84 27.21 -10.19
N ASP A 216 -12.97 27.76 -9.72
CA ASP A 216 -13.18 28.04 -8.30
C ASP A 216 -13.32 26.73 -7.51
N ILE A 217 -12.70 26.64 -6.34
CA ILE A 217 -12.77 25.47 -5.46
C ILE A 217 -14.22 25.22 -5.02
N ASP A 218 -14.99 26.30 -4.84
CA ASP A 218 -16.40 26.22 -4.45
C ASP A 218 -17.24 25.48 -5.50
N GLU A 219 -17.02 25.72 -6.80
CA GLU A 219 -17.73 25.02 -7.89
C GLU A 219 -17.39 23.52 -7.97
N LEU A 220 -16.16 23.16 -7.59
CA LEU A 220 -15.70 21.77 -7.55
C LEU A 220 -16.23 21.02 -6.34
N SER A 221 -16.50 21.73 -5.22
CA SER A 221 -17.02 21.13 -3.98
C SER A 221 -18.42 20.52 -4.16
N GLU A 222 -19.20 20.98 -5.14
CA GLU A 222 -20.51 20.40 -5.47
C GLU A 222 -20.42 18.99 -6.11
N LEU A 223 -19.23 18.55 -6.52
CA LEU A 223 -19.02 17.31 -7.26
C LEU A 223 -18.66 16.11 -6.38
N GLY A 224 -18.48 16.31 -5.08
CA GLY A 224 -18.09 15.26 -4.15
C GLY A 224 -17.77 15.78 -2.74
N GLU A 225 -17.39 14.87 -1.86
CA GLU A 225 -16.99 15.15 -0.49
C GLU A 225 -15.47 15.28 -0.36
N SER A 226 -14.98 15.95 0.69
CA SER A 226 -13.55 16.05 1.04
C SER A 226 -12.66 16.53 -0.12
N LEU A 227 -13.07 17.60 -0.82
CA LEU A 227 -12.27 18.17 -1.91
C LEU A 227 -10.98 18.81 -1.39
N VAL A 228 -9.85 18.40 -1.98
CA VAL A 228 -8.57 19.09 -1.91
C VAL A 228 -8.11 19.45 -3.33
N ALA A 229 -7.82 20.72 -3.57
CA ALA A 229 -7.36 21.21 -4.86
C ALA A 229 -6.14 22.13 -4.71
N ALA A 230 -5.13 21.94 -5.55
CA ALA A 230 -3.94 22.78 -5.58
C ALA A 230 -3.60 23.17 -7.02
N ALA A 231 -3.42 24.47 -7.25
CA ALA A 231 -3.07 25.01 -8.56
C ALA A 231 -1.59 25.46 -8.65
N ASP A 232 -1.06 25.44 -9.86
CA ASP A 232 0.10 26.22 -10.31
C ASP A 232 -0.25 27.01 -11.59
N ASP A 233 0.72 27.70 -12.20
CA ASP A 233 0.49 28.56 -13.36
C ASP A 233 -0.18 27.86 -14.55
N ASN A 234 -0.03 26.54 -14.70
CA ASN A 234 -0.53 25.78 -15.86
C ASN A 234 -1.24 24.47 -15.50
N ARG A 235 -1.37 24.13 -14.21
CA ARG A 235 -1.93 22.85 -13.75
C ARG A 235 -2.84 23.02 -12.56
N LEU A 236 -3.85 22.17 -12.52
CA LEU A 236 -4.71 21.99 -11.36
C LEU A 236 -4.68 20.53 -10.94
N LYS A 237 -4.24 20.28 -9.71
CA LYS A 237 -4.31 18.98 -9.05
C LYS A 237 -5.58 18.94 -8.18
N ILE A 238 -6.36 17.88 -8.32
CA ILE A 238 -7.60 17.67 -7.57
C ILE A 238 -7.55 16.28 -6.94
N HIS A 239 -7.96 16.23 -5.68
CA HIS A 239 -8.35 15.01 -5.01
C HIS A 239 -9.76 15.21 -4.41
N ILE A 240 -10.68 14.28 -4.70
CA ILE A 240 -12.08 14.40 -4.25
C ILE A 240 -12.70 13.01 -4.09
N HIS A 241 -13.60 12.87 -3.11
CA HIS A 241 -14.36 11.65 -2.92
C HIS A 241 -15.75 11.77 -3.57
N THR A 242 -16.14 10.85 -4.45
CA THR A 242 -17.42 10.92 -5.18
C THR A 242 -18.01 9.54 -5.42
N ASP A 243 -19.33 9.39 -5.38
CA ASP A 243 -20.04 8.17 -5.81
C ASP A 243 -20.21 8.10 -7.34
N GLU A 244 -19.98 9.20 -8.05
CA GLU A 244 -20.15 9.31 -9.50
C GLU A 244 -18.84 9.71 -10.25
N PRO A 245 -17.77 8.89 -10.24
CA PRO A 245 -16.48 9.25 -10.86
C PRO A 245 -16.60 9.58 -12.36
N ALA A 246 -17.54 8.93 -13.06
CA ALA A 246 -17.82 9.22 -14.48
C ALA A 246 -18.46 10.60 -14.70
N ARG A 247 -19.26 11.10 -13.75
CA ARG A 247 -19.83 12.46 -13.80
C ARG A 247 -18.75 13.49 -13.52
N LEU A 248 -17.93 13.26 -12.49
CA LEU A 248 -16.79 14.09 -12.16
C LEU A 248 -15.83 14.23 -13.35
N ARG A 249 -15.45 13.12 -13.99
CA ARG A 249 -14.55 13.14 -15.16
C ARG A 249 -15.06 14.01 -16.29
N ARG A 250 -16.37 13.96 -16.58
CA ARG A 250 -17.00 14.80 -17.62
C ARG A 250 -16.96 16.28 -17.27
N ARG A 251 -17.15 16.62 -15.99
CA ARG A 251 -17.08 18.02 -15.52
C ARG A 251 -15.65 18.55 -15.56
N LEU A 252 -14.67 17.78 -15.08
CA LEU A 252 -13.26 18.17 -15.15
C LEU A 252 -12.76 18.33 -16.60
N ALA A 253 -13.19 17.46 -17.51
CA ALA A 253 -12.85 17.59 -18.93
C ALA A 253 -13.42 18.86 -19.61
N ALA A 254 -14.43 19.50 -19.01
CA ALA A 254 -14.94 20.79 -19.48
C ALA A 254 -14.10 21.98 -18.99
N LEU A 255 -13.27 21.79 -17.95
CA LEU A 255 -12.45 22.82 -17.31
C LEU A 255 -11.01 22.83 -17.85
N GLY A 256 -10.52 21.72 -18.39
CA GLY A 256 -9.17 21.60 -18.94
C GLY A 256 -8.88 20.22 -19.51
N GLU A 257 -7.68 20.03 -20.07
CA GLU A 257 -7.23 18.72 -20.55
C GLU A 257 -6.80 17.85 -19.37
N ILE A 258 -7.41 16.67 -19.20
CA ILE A 258 -7.04 15.74 -18.12
C ILE A 258 -5.74 15.03 -18.51
N VAL A 259 -4.65 15.37 -17.82
CA VAL A 259 -3.30 14.81 -18.03
C VAL A 259 -3.10 13.53 -17.24
N ASN A 260 -3.69 13.44 -16.05
CA ASN A 260 -3.64 12.26 -15.22
C ASN A 260 -4.98 12.04 -14.52
N TRP A 261 -5.37 10.78 -14.35
CA TRP A 261 -6.62 10.38 -13.73
C TRP A 261 -6.45 9.02 -13.05
N SER A 262 -6.77 8.95 -11.76
CA SER A 262 -6.95 7.73 -10.99
C SER A 262 -8.29 7.81 -10.27
N ASP A 263 -9.08 6.73 -10.32
CA ASP A 263 -10.26 6.56 -9.48
C ASP A 263 -10.20 5.20 -8.80
N GLU A 264 -10.21 5.19 -7.48
CA GLU A 264 -10.13 4.00 -6.65
C GLU A 264 -11.35 3.94 -5.73
N LYS A 265 -12.00 2.79 -5.66
CA LYS A 265 -13.11 2.63 -4.73
C LYS A 265 -12.57 2.60 -3.31
N ILE A 266 -13.12 3.43 -2.42
CA ILE A 266 -12.68 3.46 -1.02
C ILE A 266 -13.10 2.13 -0.37
N ALA A 267 -12.11 1.28 -0.13
CA ALA A 267 -12.29 -0.01 0.53
C ALA A 267 -12.05 0.17 2.03
N LEU A 268 -13.08 -0.10 2.83
CA LEU A 268 -12.93 -0.13 4.29
C LEU A 268 -12.02 -1.26 4.72
N LEU A 269 -11.23 -1.00 5.76
CA LEU A 269 -10.73 -2.05 6.64
C LEU A 269 -11.93 -2.79 7.27
N PRO A 270 -12.18 -4.07 6.95
CA PRO A 270 -13.13 -4.88 7.69
C PRO A 270 -12.49 -5.23 9.04
N GLN A 271 -13.03 -4.69 10.13
CA GLN A 271 -12.55 -4.92 11.51
C GLN A 271 -13.48 -5.81 12.35
N ASP A 272 -14.46 -6.48 11.72
CA ASP A 272 -15.32 -7.42 12.45
C ASP A 272 -14.97 -8.87 12.07
N GLY A 273 -14.00 -9.41 12.79
CA GLY A 273 -13.63 -10.82 12.79
C GLY A 273 -12.75 -11.16 13.99
N PRO A 274 -12.78 -12.39 14.52
CA PRO A 274 -11.97 -12.78 15.69
C PRO A 274 -10.45 -12.78 15.43
N ILE A 275 -10.02 -12.57 14.17
CA ILE A 275 -8.62 -12.64 13.74
C ILE A 275 -8.30 -11.56 12.70
N CYS A 276 -7.15 -10.89 12.84
CA CYS A 276 -6.52 -10.09 11.79
C CYS A 276 -5.68 -10.98 10.86
N LEU A 277 -5.86 -10.90 9.54
CA LEU A 277 -5.10 -11.73 8.59
C LEU A 277 -3.87 -10.97 8.07
N LEU A 278 -2.69 -11.56 8.25
CA LEU A 278 -1.44 -11.12 7.63
C LEU A 278 -1.03 -12.12 6.56
N LEU A 279 -0.63 -11.64 5.38
CA LEU A 279 -0.21 -12.47 4.25
C LEU A 279 1.11 -11.94 3.67
N ASP A 280 2.02 -12.82 3.28
CA ASP A 280 3.16 -12.40 2.45
C ASP A 280 2.65 -11.89 1.08
N ALA A 281 3.04 -10.68 0.68
CA ALA A 281 2.61 -10.07 -0.59
C ALA A 281 3.03 -10.87 -1.83
N ALA A 282 3.97 -11.81 -1.69
CA ALA A 282 4.31 -12.83 -2.67
C ALA A 282 3.12 -13.72 -3.10
N GLY A 283 1.95 -13.59 -2.44
CA GLY A 283 0.70 -14.24 -2.80
C GLY A 283 -0.04 -13.65 -4.00
N SER A 284 0.47 -12.60 -4.64
CA SER A 284 -0.14 -11.98 -5.83
C SER A 284 -1.56 -11.44 -5.61
N LEU A 285 -1.95 -11.11 -4.38
CA LEU A 285 -3.11 -10.26 -4.14
C LEU A 285 -2.71 -8.80 -4.39
N SER A 286 -3.52 -8.05 -5.14
CA SER A 286 -3.31 -6.61 -5.22
C SER A 286 -3.55 -5.97 -3.84
N PRO A 287 -2.89 -4.84 -3.53
CA PRO A 287 -3.15 -4.09 -2.30
C PRO A 287 -4.65 -3.80 -2.10
N GLN A 288 -5.34 -3.42 -3.18
CA GLN A 288 -6.79 -3.22 -3.18
C GLN A 288 -7.57 -4.47 -2.77
N LEU A 289 -7.34 -5.62 -3.44
CA LEU A 289 -8.08 -6.85 -3.17
C LEU A 289 -7.81 -7.35 -1.74
N ALA A 290 -6.59 -7.17 -1.25
CA ALA A 290 -6.23 -7.49 0.12
C ALA A 290 -6.98 -6.59 1.13
N ALA A 291 -6.98 -5.27 0.91
CA ALA A 291 -7.69 -4.31 1.76
C ALA A 291 -9.21 -4.58 1.78
N GLU A 292 -9.85 -4.78 0.63
CA GLU A 292 -11.27 -5.14 0.50
C GLU A 292 -11.64 -6.41 1.28
N ASN A 293 -10.67 -7.28 1.53
CA ASN A 293 -10.84 -8.53 2.27
C ASN A 293 -10.31 -8.48 3.72
N GLY A 294 -9.75 -7.35 4.17
CA GLY A 294 -9.19 -7.21 5.52
C GLY A 294 -7.90 -7.99 5.73
N ILE A 295 -7.07 -8.05 4.68
CA ILE A 295 -5.79 -8.74 4.66
C ILE A 295 -4.68 -7.70 4.64
N SER A 296 -3.84 -7.71 5.66
CA SER A 296 -2.59 -6.94 5.66
C SER A 296 -1.55 -7.69 4.82
N LEU A 297 -0.89 -6.98 3.91
CA LEU A 297 0.17 -7.55 3.08
C LEU A 297 1.56 -7.16 3.62
N MET A 298 2.42 -8.14 3.82
CA MET A 298 3.83 -7.89 4.14
C MET A 298 4.66 -8.00 2.85
N ALA A 299 5.02 -6.85 2.30
CA ALA A 299 5.86 -6.72 1.11
C ALA A 299 7.29 -7.23 1.34
N ASN A 300 7.90 -7.81 0.32
CA ASN A 300 9.35 -8.05 0.25
C ASN A 300 10.05 -7.01 -0.63
N SER A 301 11.38 -6.98 -0.60
CA SER A 301 12.15 -6.03 -1.39
C SER A 301 12.56 -6.58 -2.75
N ILE A 302 12.42 -5.75 -3.79
CA ILE A 302 13.04 -5.92 -5.10
C ILE A 302 14.42 -5.27 -5.06
N VAL A 303 15.42 -5.98 -5.58
CA VAL A 303 16.83 -5.56 -5.56
C VAL A 303 17.34 -5.35 -6.97
N VAL A 304 17.78 -4.14 -7.28
CA VAL A 304 18.38 -3.76 -8.58
C VAL A 304 19.73 -3.10 -8.31
N GLY A 305 20.82 -3.79 -8.65
CA GLY A 305 22.17 -3.35 -8.27
C GLY A 305 22.32 -3.26 -6.74
N GLU A 306 22.64 -2.06 -6.24
CA GLU A 306 22.76 -1.77 -4.80
C GLU A 306 21.45 -1.25 -4.17
N ARG A 307 20.42 -0.98 -4.98
CA ARG A 307 19.15 -0.44 -4.49
C ARG A 307 18.20 -1.57 -4.10
N ALA A 308 17.58 -1.44 -2.92
CA ALA A 308 16.50 -2.30 -2.46
C ALA A 308 15.26 -1.45 -2.19
N MET A 309 14.14 -1.79 -2.83
CA MET A 309 12.86 -1.08 -2.72
C MET A 309 11.78 -2.10 -2.35
N LEU A 310 10.76 -1.73 -1.58
CA LEU A 310 9.64 -2.65 -1.36
C LEU A 310 8.92 -2.88 -2.69
N GLU A 311 8.36 -4.08 -2.88
CA GLU A 311 7.66 -4.41 -4.12
C GLU A 311 6.45 -3.51 -4.38
N THR A 312 5.84 -2.98 -3.32
CA THR A 312 4.75 -1.99 -3.39
C THR A 312 5.19 -0.64 -3.91
N ASP A 313 6.49 -0.33 -3.79
CA ASP A 313 7.06 0.96 -4.20
C ASP A 313 7.67 0.87 -5.62
N CYS A 314 7.58 -0.29 -6.27
CA CYS A 314 8.18 -0.55 -7.57
C CYS A 314 7.16 -0.45 -8.70
N ASN A 315 7.54 0.18 -9.81
CA ASN A 315 6.81 0.08 -11.06
C ASN A 315 7.10 -1.28 -11.74
N GLY A 316 6.09 -2.13 -11.87
CA GLY A 316 6.25 -3.47 -12.45
C GLY A 316 6.75 -3.47 -13.89
N ASP A 317 6.26 -2.56 -14.73
CA ASP A 317 6.65 -2.47 -16.15
C ASP A 317 8.13 -2.13 -16.28
N GLU A 318 8.64 -1.24 -15.43
CA GLU A 318 10.07 -0.92 -15.36
C GLU A 318 10.89 -2.14 -14.96
N ILE A 319 10.47 -2.87 -13.92
CA ILE A 319 11.17 -4.09 -13.48
C ILE A 319 11.21 -5.15 -14.58
N TYR A 320 10.11 -5.38 -15.30
CA TYR A 320 10.08 -6.32 -16.41
C TYR A 320 10.92 -5.84 -17.61
N SER A 321 10.96 -4.53 -17.87
CA SER A 321 11.83 -3.93 -18.90
C SER A 321 13.32 -4.13 -18.59
N LEU A 322 13.73 -3.97 -17.32
CA LEU A 322 15.09 -4.26 -16.86
C LEU A 322 15.45 -5.74 -17.08
N LEU A 323 14.55 -6.66 -16.71
CA LEU A 323 14.75 -8.10 -16.93
C LEU A 323 14.90 -8.45 -18.41
N ARG A 324 14.09 -7.85 -19.30
CA ARG A 324 14.20 -8.03 -20.76
C ARG A 324 15.52 -7.51 -21.32
N SER A 325 16.02 -6.41 -20.75
CA SER A 325 17.32 -5.82 -21.08
C SER A 325 18.52 -6.61 -20.54
N GLY A 326 18.27 -7.72 -19.83
CA GLY A 326 19.30 -8.58 -19.26
C GLY A 326 19.87 -8.09 -17.93
N ILE A 327 19.33 -7.00 -17.37
CA ILE A 327 19.73 -6.50 -16.05
C ILE A 327 19.26 -7.48 -14.99
N ARG A 328 20.17 -7.81 -14.07
CA ARG A 328 19.88 -8.73 -12.98
C ARG A 328 19.02 -8.02 -11.92
N VAL A 329 17.80 -8.50 -11.76
CA VAL A 329 16.92 -8.12 -10.65
C VAL A 329 16.85 -9.30 -9.68
N GLY A 330 16.90 -9.01 -8.39
CA GLY A 330 16.80 -9.97 -7.30
C GLY A 330 15.69 -9.61 -6.33
N THR A 331 15.57 -10.42 -5.28
CA THR A 331 14.64 -10.16 -4.19
C THR A 331 15.35 -10.39 -2.86
N ALA A 332 15.07 -9.54 -1.88
CA ALA A 332 15.52 -9.70 -0.51
C ALA A 332 14.32 -9.75 0.44
N ARG A 333 14.48 -10.46 1.55
CA ARG A 333 13.50 -10.37 2.64
C ARG A 333 13.52 -8.96 3.19
N THR A 334 12.36 -8.45 3.56
CA THR A 334 12.26 -7.21 4.33
C THR A 334 13.04 -7.37 5.65
N PRO A 335 13.93 -6.43 6.00
CA PRO A 335 14.66 -6.44 7.27
C PRO A 335 13.72 -6.54 8.47
N LEU A 336 14.19 -7.14 9.56
CA LEU A 336 13.34 -7.39 10.74
C LEU A 336 12.74 -6.10 11.32
N GLU A 337 13.51 -5.01 11.34
CA GLU A 337 13.06 -3.67 11.77
C GLU A 337 11.81 -3.18 11.02
N LYS A 338 11.70 -3.48 9.72
CA LYS A 338 10.54 -3.14 8.88
C LYS A 338 9.42 -4.20 8.95
N ARG A 339 9.69 -5.38 9.51
CA ARG A 339 8.69 -6.42 9.79
C ARG A 339 8.11 -6.30 11.19
N HIS A 340 8.85 -5.67 12.09
CA HIS A 340 8.52 -5.54 13.50
C HIS A 340 7.12 -4.92 13.70
N PRO A 341 6.71 -3.85 12.99
CA PRO A 341 5.36 -3.29 13.11
C PRO A 341 4.24 -4.30 12.82
N PHE A 342 4.36 -5.08 11.74
CA PHE A 342 3.42 -6.16 11.38
C PHE A 342 3.36 -7.27 12.43
N PHE A 343 4.45 -7.49 13.16
CA PHE A 343 4.53 -8.51 14.22
C PHE A 343 4.09 -7.99 15.58
N THR A 344 4.28 -6.70 15.88
CA THR A 344 3.88 -6.10 17.16
C THR A 344 2.39 -5.83 17.26
N ALA A 345 1.71 -5.58 16.15
CA ALA A 345 0.26 -5.38 16.12
C ALA A 345 -0.53 -6.48 16.89
N PRO A 346 -0.22 -7.79 16.75
CA PRO A 346 -0.86 -8.85 17.56
C PRO A 346 -0.61 -8.78 19.07
N VAL A 347 0.51 -8.23 19.53
CA VAL A 347 0.90 -8.24 20.95
C VAL A 347 0.37 -7.00 21.68
N SER A 348 0.22 -5.89 20.97
CA SER A 348 -0.28 -4.63 21.54
C SER A 348 -1.81 -4.49 21.49
N GLY A 349 -2.51 -5.33 20.73
CA GLY A 349 -3.97 -5.30 20.57
C GLY A 349 -4.70 -6.51 21.18
N PRO A 350 -6.04 -6.45 21.34
CA PRO A 350 -6.85 -7.56 21.83
C PRO A 350 -7.10 -8.65 20.78
N ALA A 351 -6.80 -8.41 19.49
CA ALA A 351 -7.08 -9.32 18.40
C ALA A 351 -5.93 -10.32 18.13
N THR A 352 -6.28 -11.59 17.94
CA THR A 352 -5.35 -12.61 17.44
C THR A 352 -4.99 -12.30 15.99
N THR A 353 -3.72 -12.42 15.61
CA THR A 353 -3.29 -12.27 14.21
C THR A 353 -2.91 -13.62 13.64
N LEU A 354 -3.45 -13.97 12.48
CA LEU A 354 -3.06 -15.15 11.71
C LEU A 354 -2.17 -14.73 10.55
N TYR A 355 -0.91 -15.15 10.59
CA TYR A 355 0.05 -14.93 9.54
C TYR A 355 0.19 -16.17 8.65
N LEU A 356 -0.22 -16.03 7.39
CA LEU A 356 -0.06 -17.02 6.34
C LEU A 356 1.24 -16.73 5.58
N CYS A 357 2.28 -17.50 5.86
CA CYS A 357 3.59 -17.34 5.25
C CYS A 357 3.66 -18.01 3.88
N VAL A 358 4.43 -17.42 2.97
CA VAL A 358 4.98 -18.14 1.81
C VAL A 358 5.80 -19.34 2.30
N GLY A 359 5.75 -20.42 1.53
CA GLY A 359 6.34 -21.70 1.90
C GLY A 359 7.83 -21.62 2.26
N SER A 360 8.25 -22.35 3.29
CA SER A 360 9.66 -22.38 3.74
C SER A 360 10.66 -22.85 2.68
N ALA A 361 10.20 -23.56 1.64
CA ALA A 361 11.04 -23.92 0.50
C ALA A 361 11.53 -22.69 -0.29
N TYR A 362 10.76 -21.60 -0.26
CA TYR A 362 10.97 -20.39 -1.05
C TYR A 362 11.66 -19.27 -0.26
N THR A 363 11.27 -19.07 1.01
CA THR A 363 11.81 -17.98 1.84
C THR A 363 12.03 -18.42 3.30
N GLY A 364 12.85 -17.65 4.02
CA GLY A 364 13.03 -17.83 5.47
C GLY A 364 12.03 -17.04 6.33
N ASN A 365 10.87 -16.63 5.79
CA ASN A 365 9.92 -15.77 6.51
C ASN A 365 9.28 -16.47 7.69
N PHE A 366 8.88 -17.73 7.53
CA PHE A 366 8.30 -18.55 8.58
C PHE A 366 9.25 -18.74 9.77
N ALA A 367 10.52 -19.07 9.49
CA ALA A 367 11.54 -19.23 10.52
C ALA A 367 11.79 -17.92 11.31
N ALA A 368 11.85 -16.78 10.60
CA ALA A 368 12.02 -15.47 11.23
C ALA A 368 10.84 -15.10 12.13
N ALA A 369 9.60 -15.31 11.65
CA ALA A 369 8.40 -15.04 12.43
C ALA A 369 8.30 -15.93 13.68
N LYS A 370 8.63 -17.22 13.57
CA LYS A 370 8.68 -18.12 14.75
C LYS A 370 9.74 -17.71 15.77
N ALA A 371 10.92 -17.27 15.30
CA ALA A 371 11.96 -16.77 16.19
C ALA A 371 11.50 -15.50 16.93
N TRP A 372 10.84 -14.57 16.21
CA TRP A 372 10.27 -13.36 16.80
C TRP A 372 9.18 -13.68 17.83
N LYS A 373 8.22 -14.55 17.48
CA LYS A 373 7.11 -14.97 18.36
C LYS A 373 7.61 -15.50 19.70
N LYS A 374 8.63 -16.37 19.68
CA LYS A 374 9.23 -16.96 20.89
C LYS A 374 9.73 -15.90 21.89
N GLN A 375 10.15 -14.74 21.39
CA GLN A 375 10.72 -13.67 22.21
C GLN A 375 9.69 -12.63 22.65
N HIS A 376 8.60 -12.43 21.88
CA HIS A 376 7.74 -11.26 22.02
C HIS A 376 6.24 -11.55 22.22
N ASP A 377 5.78 -12.80 22.08
CA ASP A 377 4.35 -13.15 22.14
C ASP A 377 4.07 -14.28 23.16
N PRO A 378 4.15 -13.98 24.48
CA PRO A 378 3.90 -14.98 25.53
C PRO A 378 2.43 -15.42 25.60
N ASP A 379 1.51 -14.63 25.06
CA ASP A 379 0.05 -14.85 25.08
C ASP A 379 -0.46 -15.66 23.87
N ASP A 380 0.44 -16.13 23.02
CA ASP A 380 0.16 -16.94 21.82
C ASP A 380 -0.82 -16.29 20.82
N ARG A 381 -0.83 -14.95 20.72
CA ARG A 381 -1.77 -14.20 19.85
C ARG A 381 -1.33 -14.12 18.40
N PHE A 382 -0.07 -14.40 18.10
CA PHE A 382 0.47 -14.39 16.74
C PHE A 382 0.53 -15.80 16.15
N LEU A 383 -0.55 -16.25 15.53
CA LEU A 383 -0.64 -17.57 14.91
C LEU A 383 0.12 -17.56 13.58
N ILE A 384 1.07 -18.47 13.39
CA ILE A 384 1.92 -18.49 12.18
C ILE A 384 1.75 -19.82 11.46
N VAL A 385 1.34 -19.78 10.19
CA VAL A 385 1.16 -20.95 9.34
C VAL A 385 2.15 -20.91 8.17
N ASP A 386 2.95 -21.96 8.03
CA ASP A 386 3.68 -22.25 6.80
C ASP A 386 2.71 -22.88 5.80
N THR A 387 2.32 -22.11 4.78
CA THR A 387 1.32 -22.58 3.80
C THR A 387 1.88 -23.61 2.83
N GLY A 388 3.21 -23.75 2.73
CA GLY A 388 3.85 -24.48 1.64
C GLY A 388 3.52 -23.96 0.24
N ALA A 389 2.85 -22.80 0.13
CA ALA A 389 2.40 -22.20 -1.11
C ALA A 389 3.20 -20.93 -1.44
N ALA A 390 3.10 -20.47 -2.68
CA ALA A 390 3.62 -19.20 -3.16
C ALA A 390 2.73 -18.71 -4.30
N SER A 391 2.94 -17.48 -4.80
CA SER A 391 2.20 -16.95 -5.95
C SER A 391 0.68 -17.01 -5.71
N GLY A 392 -0.14 -17.10 -6.75
CA GLY A 392 -1.60 -17.11 -6.63
C GLY A 392 -2.16 -18.21 -5.75
N ARG A 393 -1.46 -19.35 -5.56
CA ARG A 393 -1.90 -20.38 -4.60
C ARG A 393 -1.92 -19.83 -3.17
N LEU A 394 -0.91 -19.06 -2.79
CA LEU A 394 -0.90 -18.37 -1.50
C LEU A 394 -2.00 -17.30 -1.44
N GLY A 395 -2.18 -16.54 -2.53
CA GLY A 395 -3.23 -15.52 -2.64
C GLY A 395 -4.64 -16.07 -2.46
N ILE A 396 -5.00 -17.15 -3.17
CA ILE A 396 -6.33 -17.76 -3.06
C ILE A 396 -6.56 -18.38 -1.68
N ILE A 397 -5.54 -18.98 -1.05
CA ILE A 397 -5.63 -19.45 0.34
C ILE A 397 -5.93 -18.27 1.28
N GLY A 398 -5.21 -17.16 1.15
CA GLY A 398 -5.44 -15.96 1.96
C GLY A 398 -6.83 -15.36 1.75
N LEU A 399 -7.24 -15.19 0.49
CA LEU A 399 -8.54 -14.62 0.13
C LEU A 399 -9.71 -15.45 0.69
N LEU A 400 -9.69 -16.77 0.50
CA LEU A 400 -10.74 -17.65 0.99
C LEU A 400 -10.72 -17.77 2.51
N THR A 401 -9.54 -17.71 3.14
CA THR A 401 -9.41 -17.64 4.61
C THR A 401 -10.08 -16.37 5.14
N ALA A 402 -9.81 -15.20 4.53
CA ALA A 402 -10.40 -13.94 4.97
C ALA A 402 -11.93 -13.95 4.85
N ARG A 403 -12.46 -14.49 3.74
CA ARG A 403 -13.91 -14.64 3.54
C ARG A 403 -14.53 -15.59 4.56
N TYR A 404 -13.85 -16.69 4.88
CA TYR A 404 -14.31 -17.63 5.91
C TYR A 404 -14.28 -16.99 7.31
N ALA A 405 -13.22 -16.23 7.63
CA ALA A 405 -13.04 -15.60 8.92
C ALA A 405 -14.18 -14.63 9.28
N ARG A 406 -14.80 -13.96 8.30
CA ARG A 406 -15.96 -13.06 8.49
C ARG A 406 -17.20 -13.76 9.05
N ARG A 407 -17.32 -15.08 8.88
CA ARG A 407 -18.47 -15.87 9.34
C ARG A 407 -18.12 -16.87 10.45
N ALA A 408 -16.84 -17.01 10.77
CA ALA A 408 -16.37 -17.93 11.79
C ALA A 408 -16.57 -17.32 13.18
N ALA A 409 -17.05 -18.13 14.13
CA ALA A 409 -17.22 -17.69 15.51
C ALA A 409 -15.91 -17.78 16.31
N GLU A 410 -15.02 -18.72 15.94
CA GLU A 410 -13.83 -19.05 16.70
C GLU A 410 -12.57 -19.20 15.83
N SER A 411 -11.42 -18.85 16.41
CA SER A 411 -10.10 -18.95 15.76
C SER A 411 -9.72 -20.37 15.32
N GLY A 412 -10.12 -21.39 16.10
CA GLY A 412 -9.88 -22.80 15.78
C GLY A 412 -10.55 -23.26 14.48
N GLN A 413 -11.76 -22.73 14.18
CA GLN A 413 -12.46 -23.01 12.94
C GLN A 413 -11.72 -22.44 11.73
N ILE A 414 -11.13 -21.24 11.89
CA ILE A 414 -10.35 -20.57 10.84
C ILE A 414 -9.08 -21.38 10.55
N LEU A 415 -8.37 -21.86 11.57
CA LEU A 415 -7.18 -22.70 11.38
C LEU A 415 -7.50 -24.03 10.67
N ALA A 416 -8.62 -24.67 11.01
CA ALA A 416 -9.06 -25.88 10.33
C ALA A 416 -9.38 -25.60 8.84
N ALA A 417 -10.07 -24.50 8.56
CA ALA A 417 -10.35 -24.06 7.20
C ALA A 417 -9.06 -23.79 6.40
N VAL A 418 -8.06 -23.14 7.01
CA VAL A 418 -6.75 -22.92 6.37
C VAL A 418 -6.09 -24.24 5.98
N GLN A 419 -6.11 -25.25 6.85
CA GLN A 419 -5.55 -26.58 6.54
C GLN A 419 -6.27 -27.24 5.36
N GLN A 420 -7.60 -27.14 5.30
CA GLN A 420 -8.38 -27.64 4.17
C GLN A 420 -8.08 -26.88 2.88
N LEU A 421 -8.00 -25.54 2.94
CA LEU A 421 -7.65 -24.69 1.79
C LEU A 421 -6.25 -24.99 1.27
N MET A 422 -5.27 -25.23 2.14
CA MET A 422 -3.91 -25.64 1.74
C MET A 422 -3.91 -26.94 0.93
N GLN A 423 -4.84 -27.87 1.19
CA GLN A 423 -4.97 -29.15 0.47
C GLN A 423 -5.77 -29.03 -0.84
N THR A 424 -6.76 -28.14 -0.88
CA THR A 424 -7.73 -28.06 -1.99
C THR A 424 -7.39 -26.97 -3.01
N CYS A 425 -6.76 -25.87 -2.58
CA CYS A 425 -6.29 -24.82 -3.46
C CYS A 425 -5.04 -25.26 -4.24
N GLY A 426 -4.96 -24.86 -5.51
CA GLY A 426 -3.79 -25.12 -6.33
C GLY A 426 -3.58 -24.04 -7.37
N GLU A 427 -2.48 -24.16 -8.11
CA GLU A 427 -2.08 -23.19 -9.12
C GLU A 427 -1.32 -23.85 -10.27
N LEU A 428 -1.45 -23.28 -11.46
CA LEU A 428 -0.58 -23.53 -12.59
C LEU A 428 0.05 -22.21 -13.03
N VAL A 429 1.38 -22.17 -13.09
CA VAL A 429 2.15 -21.05 -13.62
C VAL A 429 2.73 -21.45 -14.97
N PHE A 430 2.48 -20.62 -15.97
CA PHE A 430 2.85 -20.80 -17.37
C PHE A 430 4.00 -19.86 -17.71
N LEU A 431 5.23 -20.37 -17.64
CA LEU A 431 6.43 -19.57 -17.87
C LEU A 431 6.61 -19.27 -19.35
N ASP A 432 7.09 -18.07 -19.67
CA ASP A 432 7.50 -17.75 -21.04
C ASP A 432 8.89 -18.30 -21.36
N GLU A 433 9.83 -18.12 -20.43
CA GLU A 433 11.21 -18.59 -20.49
C GLU A 433 11.67 -19.16 -19.14
N LEU A 434 12.28 -20.35 -19.15
CA LEU A 434 12.75 -21.01 -17.91
C LEU A 434 13.95 -20.32 -17.25
N LYS A 435 14.71 -19.51 -18.01
CA LYS A 435 16.01 -18.97 -17.58
C LYS A 435 15.95 -18.15 -16.29
N TYR A 436 14.86 -17.41 -16.07
CA TYR A 436 14.67 -16.57 -14.89
C TYR A 436 14.57 -17.45 -13.64
N LEU A 437 13.71 -18.48 -13.71
CA LEU A 437 13.50 -19.39 -12.58
C LEU A 437 14.75 -20.23 -12.31
N ALA A 438 15.46 -20.66 -13.35
CA ALA A 438 16.72 -21.40 -13.20
C ALA A 438 17.78 -20.58 -12.48
N ARG A 439 17.95 -19.31 -12.87
CA ARG A 439 18.91 -18.37 -12.25
C ARG A 439 18.57 -18.02 -10.82
N SER A 440 17.30 -18.12 -10.43
CA SER A 440 16.86 -17.85 -9.07
C SER A 440 17.39 -18.87 -8.05
N GLY A 441 17.74 -20.10 -8.44
CA GLY A 441 18.14 -21.15 -7.50
C GLY A 441 16.96 -21.76 -6.72
N ARG A 442 15.71 -21.46 -7.10
CA ARG A 442 14.49 -22.07 -6.51
C ARG A 442 14.06 -23.37 -7.21
N ILE A 443 14.73 -23.76 -8.31
CA ILE A 443 14.50 -25.02 -9.02
C ILE A 443 15.15 -26.23 -8.32
N SER A 444 16.35 -26.06 -7.74
CA SER A 444 17.18 -27.17 -7.25
C SER A 444 16.73 -27.76 -5.90
N ARG A 445 15.81 -27.12 -5.18
CA ARG A 445 15.33 -27.60 -3.87
C ARG A 445 14.26 -28.70 -3.97
N ALA A 446 13.64 -28.89 -5.13
CA ALA A 446 12.44 -29.71 -5.29
C ALA A 446 12.53 -30.68 -6.48
N GLY A 447 13.54 -31.56 -6.52
CA GLY A 447 13.56 -32.80 -7.33
C GLY A 447 13.26 -32.75 -8.85
N GLY A 448 12.98 -31.61 -9.46
CA GLY A 448 12.57 -31.48 -10.85
C GLY A 448 13.78 -31.32 -11.76
N PHE A 449 14.00 -32.28 -12.66
CA PHE A 449 15.03 -32.16 -13.69
C PHE A 449 14.56 -31.22 -14.82
N PHE A 450 15.24 -30.08 -14.95
CA PHE A 450 14.95 -29.02 -15.93
C PHE A 450 16.05 -28.86 -17.00
N GLY A 451 17.08 -29.71 -16.99
CA GLY A 451 18.30 -29.57 -17.81
C GLY A 451 18.08 -29.52 -19.33
N ASP A 452 17.02 -30.15 -19.83
CA ASP A 452 16.77 -30.32 -21.27
C ASP A 452 15.71 -29.35 -21.84
N LEU A 453 15.26 -28.35 -21.07
CA LEU A 453 14.09 -27.52 -21.39
C LEU A 453 14.40 -26.20 -22.11
N LEU A 454 15.45 -26.20 -22.93
CA LEU A 454 15.74 -25.07 -23.82
C LEU A 454 14.71 -25.03 -24.97
N ASN A 455 14.22 -23.84 -25.32
CA ASN A 455 13.26 -23.62 -26.42
C ASN A 455 11.84 -24.21 -26.23
N VAL A 456 11.46 -24.51 -24.99
CA VAL A 456 10.10 -24.94 -24.64
C VAL A 456 9.54 -24.06 -23.53
N LYS A 457 8.21 -24.08 -23.35
CA LYS A 457 7.48 -23.32 -22.33
C LYS A 457 7.07 -24.25 -21.19
N PRO A 458 7.72 -24.18 -20.02
CA PRO A 458 7.37 -24.98 -18.85
C PRO A 458 6.03 -24.55 -18.24
N ILE A 459 5.37 -25.51 -17.62
CA ILE A 459 4.19 -25.31 -16.77
C ILE A 459 4.54 -25.89 -15.40
N ILE A 460 4.41 -25.10 -14.35
CA ILE A 460 4.83 -25.45 -12.99
C ILE A 460 3.72 -25.19 -11.97
N SER A 461 3.89 -25.71 -10.77
CA SER A 461 3.05 -25.42 -9.61
C SER A 461 3.95 -25.21 -8.39
N PRO A 462 3.71 -24.20 -7.54
CA PRO A 462 4.36 -24.09 -6.25
C PRO A 462 3.78 -25.11 -5.26
N GLU A 463 4.64 -25.90 -4.62
CA GLU A 463 4.30 -26.87 -3.58
C GLU A 463 5.22 -26.74 -2.36
N ALA A 464 4.87 -27.46 -1.28
CA ALA A 464 5.58 -27.38 0.00
C ALA A 464 7.05 -27.85 -0.11
N ALA A 465 7.33 -28.83 -0.98
CA ALA A 465 8.68 -29.28 -1.28
C ALA A 465 9.44 -28.32 -2.22
N GLY A 466 8.75 -27.33 -2.79
CA GLY A 466 9.24 -26.38 -3.79
C GLY A 466 8.53 -26.55 -5.14
N VAL A 467 9.17 -26.11 -6.23
CA VAL A 467 8.52 -26.04 -7.55
C VAL A 467 8.35 -27.42 -8.17
N ARG A 468 7.10 -27.82 -8.44
CA ARG A 468 6.79 -29.04 -9.22
C ARG A 468 6.61 -28.72 -10.70
N LYS A 469 7.29 -29.49 -11.56
CA LYS A 469 7.06 -29.51 -13.00
C LYS A 469 5.73 -30.19 -13.32
N CYS A 470 4.77 -29.45 -13.86
CA CYS A 470 3.45 -29.97 -14.24
C CYS A 470 3.41 -30.42 -15.70
N GLY A 471 4.16 -29.76 -16.58
CA GLY A 471 4.15 -30.04 -18.00
C GLY A 471 5.13 -29.18 -18.77
N VAL A 472 5.26 -29.48 -20.06
CA VAL A 472 6.13 -28.76 -21.00
C VAL A 472 5.40 -28.71 -22.33
N VAL A 473 5.33 -27.53 -22.92
CA VAL A 473 4.69 -27.32 -24.22
C VAL A 473 5.59 -26.47 -25.12
N ARG A 474 5.36 -26.50 -26.43
CA ARG A 474 6.22 -25.80 -27.38
C ARG A 474 5.93 -24.29 -27.49
N ASN A 475 4.69 -23.88 -27.25
CA ASN A 475 4.23 -22.51 -27.50
C ASN A 475 2.98 -22.18 -26.65
N ARG A 476 2.50 -20.92 -26.76
CA ARG A 476 1.31 -20.45 -26.01
C ARG A 476 0.04 -21.22 -26.35
N ALA A 477 -0.15 -21.67 -27.59
CA ALA A 477 -1.30 -22.50 -27.95
C ALA A 477 -1.30 -23.83 -27.17
N GLY A 478 -0.13 -24.43 -26.97
CA GLY A 478 0.04 -25.59 -26.10
C GLY A 478 -0.27 -25.28 -24.63
N GLN A 479 0.09 -24.10 -24.12
CA GLN A 479 -0.25 -23.68 -22.76
C GLN A 479 -1.78 -23.56 -22.60
N LEU A 480 -2.48 -22.97 -23.58
CA LEU A 480 -3.94 -22.87 -23.58
C LEU A 480 -4.62 -24.25 -23.68
N ALA A 481 -4.06 -25.19 -24.42
CA ALA A 481 -4.56 -26.57 -24.48
C ALA A 481 -4.41 -27.27 -23.12
N PHE A 482 -3.28 -27.08 -22.44
CA PHE A 482 -3.05 -27.60 -21.09
C PHE A 482 -4.02 -26.98 -20.07
N LEU A 483 -4.21 -25.65 -20.14
CA LEU A 483 -5.19 -24.94 -19.31
C LEU A 483 -6.60 -25.50 -19.51
N ARG A 484 -7.03 -25.71 -20.77
CA ARG A 484 -8.35 -26.28 -21.08
C ARG A 484 -8.55 -27.64 -20.42
N GLN A 485 -7.56 -28.54 -20.50
CA GLN A 485 -7.63 -29.84 -19.84
C GLN A 485 -7.71 -29.70 -18.31
N ARG A 486 -7.03 -28.72 -17.72
CA ARG A 486 -7.13 -28.45 -16.28
C ARG A 486 -8.52 -27.96 -15.90
N LEU A 487 -9.03 -26.95 -16.60
CA LEU A 487 -10.35 -26.36 -16.34
C LEU A 487 -11.47 -27.40 -16.44
N GLN A 488 -11.41 -28.33 -17.40
CA GLN A 488 -12.39 -29.41 -17.55
C GLN A 488 -12.43 -30.40 -16.38
N ARG A 489 -11.39 -30.41 -15.53
CA ARG A 489 -11.29 -31.29 -14.35
C ARG A 489 -11.59 -30.55 -13.04
N LEU A 490 -11.85 -29.24 -13.10
CA LEU A 490 -12.25 -28.47 -11.93
C LEU A 490 -13.77 -28.51 -11.81
N GLU A 491 -14.24 -28.64 -10.57
CA GLU A 491 -15.66 -28.58 -10.26
C GLU A 491 -16.15 -27.13 -10.47
N PRO A 492 -17.26 -26.91 -11.19
CA PRO A 492 -17.70 -25.56 -11.52
C PRO A 492 -18.40 -24.83 -10.36
N GLN A 493 -18.90 -25.58 -9.37
CA GLN A 493 -19.68 -25.03 -8.27
C GLN A 493 -18.77 -24.32 -7.27
N ASN A 494 -19.08 -23.05 -6.97
CA ASN A 494 -18.34 -22.20 -6.02
C ASN A 494 -16.84 -22.06 -6.34
N LEU A 495 -16.44 -22.23 -7.60
CA LEU A 495 -15.06 -22.10 -8.03
C LEU A 495 -14.64 -20.63 -8.04
N VAL A 496 -13.53 -20.32 -7.35
CA VAL A 496 -12.87 -19.01 -7.40
C VAL A 496 -11.54 -19.17 -8.11
N LEU A 497 -11.30 -18.34 -9.12
CA LEU A 497 -10.10 -18.34 -9.96
C LEU A 497 -9.37 -17.01 -9.84
N LEU A 498 -8.05 -17.07 -9.61
CA LEU A 498 -7.16 -15.93 -9.80
C LEU A 498 -6.40 -16.15 -11.11
N LEU A 499 -6.59 -15.27 -12.07
CA LEU A 499 -5.80 -15.20 -13.30
C LEU A 499 -4.70 -14.17 -13.12
N GLU A 500 -3.47 -14.65 -13.17
CA GLU A 500 -2.29 -13.84 -12.86
C GLU A 500 -1.54 -13.46 -14.12
N TYR A 501 -1.03 -12.23 -14.21
CA TYR A 501 -0.25 -11.75 -15.35
C TYR A 501 1.03 -11.03 -14.92
N SER A 502 2.07 -11.07 -15.75
CA SER A 502 3.28 -10.26 -15.56
C SER A 502 3.17 -8.95 -16.35
N ASP A 503 3.81 -8.87 -17.52
CA ASP A 503 3.75 -7.73 -18.45
C ASP A 503 2.84 -8.02 -19.66
N ASN A 504 1.90 -8.95 -19.50
CA ASN A 504 1.09 -9.51 -20.58
C ASN A 504 -0.43 -9.43 -20.32
N ARG A 505 -0.89 -8.46 -19.51
CA ARG A 505 -2.31 -8.27 -19.14
C ARG A 505 -3.25 -8.29 -20.34
N ALA A 506 -2.97 -7.44 -21.34
CA ALA A 506 -3.82 -7.30 -22.52
C ALA A 506 -3.95 -8.63 -23.30
N TRP A 507 -2.91 -9.47 -23.30
CA TRP A 507 -2.98 -10.79 -23.92
C TRP A 507 -3.84 -11.75 -23.09
N LEU A 508 -3.67 -11.76 -21.77
CA LEU A 508 -4.45 -12.58 -20.84
C LEU A 508 -5.95 -12.25 -20.94
N GLU A 509 -6.31 -10.96 -20.91
CA GLU A 509 -7.70 -10.50 -21.04
C GLU A 509 -8.32 -10.82 -22.41
N LYS A 510 -7.55 -10.70 -23.51
CA LYS A 510 -8.07 -10.97 -24.86
C LYS A 510 -8.13 -12.46 -25.21
N THR A 511 -7.33 -13.31 -24.57
CA THR A 511 -7.13 -14.70 -24.99
C THR A 511 -7.53 -15.72 -23.94
N VAL A 512 -7.07 -15.55 -22.70
CA VAL A 512 -7.25 -16.53 -21.62
C VAL A 512 -8.60 -16.34 -20.96
N LEU A 513 -8.97 -15.10 -20.63
CA LEU A 513 -10.22 -14.79 -19.94
C LEU A 513 -11.47 -15.33 -20.68
N PRO A 514 -11.65 -15.12 -22.01
CA PRO A 514 -12.81 -15.65 -22.72
C PRO A 514 -12.85 -17.18 -22.75
N LEU A 515 -11.68 -17.83 -22.76
CA LEU A 515 -11.57 -19.29 -22.68
C LEU A 515 -12.04 -19.79 -21.31
N VAL A 516 -11.61 -19.15 -20.23
CA VAL A 516 -12.01 -19.49 -18.86
C VAL A 516 -13.50 -19.25 -18.66
N GLN A 517 -14.02 -18.07 -19.02
CA GLN A 517 -15.44 -17.73 -18.92
C GLN A 517 -16.35 -18.71 -19.67
N ARG A 518 -15.93 -19.17 -20.86
CA ARG A 518 -16.69 -20.17 -21.62
C ARG A 518 -16.71 -21.55 -20.96
N LEU A 519 -15.61 -21.96 -20.33
CA LEU A 519 -15.48 -23.30 -19.74
C LEU A 519 -15.98 -23.38 -18.30
N GLN A 520 -15.95 -22.25 -17.59
CA GLN A 520 -16.32 -22.11 -16.18
C GLN A 520 -17.21 -20.86 -16.02
N PRO A 521 -18.44 -20.86 -16.59
CA PRO A 521 -19.28 -19.67 -16.66
C PRO A 521 -19.81 -19.19 -15.30
N THR A 522 -19.80 -20.07 -14.29
CA THR A 522 -20.26 -19.77 -12.92
C THR A 522 -19.11 -19.46 -11.97
N ALA A 523 -17.86 -19.54 -12.42
CA ALA A 523 -16.71 -19.27 -11.57
C ALA A 523 -16.57 -17.77 -11.32
N GLU A 524 -16.18 -17.41 -10.10
CA GLU A 524 -15.68 -16.07 -9.82
C GLU A 524 -14.27 -15.96 -10.39
N ILE A 525 -14.03 -14.96 -11.24
CA ILE A 525 -12.74 -14.78 -11.92
C ILE A 525 -12.17 -13.41 -11.54
N LEU A 526 -11.04 -13.43 -10.85
CA LEU A 526 -10.28 -12.25 -10.47
C LEU A 526 -9.02 -12.16 -11.32
N ILE A 527 -8.72 -11.00 -11.88
CA ILE A 527 -7.50 -10.76 -12.67
C ILE A 527 -6.56 -9.90 -11.85
N VAL A 528 -5.37 -10.42 -11.57
CA VAL A 528 -4.40 -9.77 -10.67
C VAL A 528 -3.00 -9.79 -11.29
N PRO A 529 -2.16 -8.78 -11.03
CA PRO A 529 -0.75 -8.87 -11.39
C PRO A 529 -0.07 -9.95 -10.53
N LEU A 530 0.89 -10.67 -11.11
CA LEU A 530 1.86 -11.45 -10.35
C LEU A 530 2.61 -10.50 -9.42
N SER A 531 2.72 -10.87 -8.14
CA SER A 531 3.59 -10.16 -7.20
C SER A 531 4.98 -10.00 -7.80
N LEU A 532 5.60 -8.82 -7.70
CA LEU A 532 6.91 -8.58 -8.32
C LEU A 532 7.97 -9.50 -7.70
N THR A 533 7.84 -9.83 -6.42
CA THR A 533 8.72 -10.81 -5.77
C THR A 533 8.68 -12.16 -6.49
N SER A 534 7.52 -12.64 -6.92
CA SER A 534 7.39 -13.88 -7.70
C SER A 534 7.77 -13.66 -9.17
N GLY A 535 7.31 -12.55 -9.76
CA GLY A 535 7.51 -12.17 -11.15
C GLY A 535 8.98 -12.01 -11.54
N VAL A 536 9.85 -11.51 -10.64
CA VAL A 536 11.30 -11.43 -10.88
C VAL A 536 11.93 -12.80 -11.07
N HIS A 537 11.47 -13.81 -10.33
CA HIS A 537 11.99 -15.17 -10.45
C HIS A 537 11.34 -15.94 -11.61
N MET A 538 10.10 -15.62 -11.97
CA MET A 538 9.39 -16.32 -13.05
C MET A 538 9.66 -15.70 -14.43
N GLY A 539 9.89 -14.40 -14.48
CA GLY A 539 10.24 -13.62 -15.65
C GLY A 539 9.04 -13.03 -16.42
N PRO A 540 9.33 -12.06 -17.31
CA PRO A 540 8.34 -11.42 -18.16
C PRO A 540 7.64 -12.42 -19.10
N GLY A 541 6.40 -12.13 -19.47
CA GLY A 541 5.53 -12.97 -20.28
C GLY A 541 4.89 -14.15 -19.54
N THR A 542 5.25 -14.37 -18.27
CA THR A 542 4.63 -15.38 -17.40
C THR A 542 3.18 -15.01 -17.09
N TRP A 543 2.33 -16.01 -16.96
CA TRP A 543 0.96 -15.88 -16.45
C TRP A 543 0.59 -17.12 -15.61
N GLY A 544 -0.46 -17.01 -14.82
CA GLY A 544 -0.89 -18.07 -13.90
C GLY A 544 -2.39 -18.23 -13.80
N MET A 545 -2.81 -19.38 -13.28
CA MET A 545 -4.17 -19.60 -12.81
C MET A 545 -4.12 -20.35 -11.48
N ALA A 546 -4.50 -19.68 -10.40
CA ALA A 546 -4.82 -20.31 -9.13
C ALA A 546 -6.32 -20.57 -9.00
N TRP A 547 -6.69 -21.62 -8.27
CA TRP A 547 -8.07 -21.98 -8.01
C TRP A 547 -8.26 -22.41 -6.56
N GLY A 548 -9.47 -22.21 -6.06
CA GLY A 548 -9.89 -22.66 -4.75
C GLY A 548 -11.41 -22.70 -4.63
N TYR A 549 -11.88 -23.29 -3.54
CA TYR A 549 -13.30 -23.40 -3.20
C TYR A 549 -13.49 -22.83 -1.79
N PRO A 550 -14.45 -21.92 -1.56
CA PRO A 550 -14.75 -21.42 -0.23
C PRO A 550 -15.01 -22.58 0.75
N ALA A 551 -14.36 -22.51 1.92
CA ALA A 551 -14.41 -23.55 2.96
C ALA A 551 -15.76 -23.65 3.66
#